data_AF-A0A1X7IAG7-F1
#
_entry.id   AF-A0A1X7IAG7-F1
#
_cell.length_a   1.000
_cell.length_b   1.000
_cell.length_c   1.000
_cell.angle_alpha   90.00
_cell.angle_beta   90.00
_cell.angle_gamma   90.00
#
_symmetry.space_group_name_H-M   'P 1'
#
loop_
_entity.id
_entity.type
_entity.pdbx_description
1 polymer ?
#
loop_
_entity_poly.entity_id
_entity_poly.type
_entity_poly.pdbx_seq_one_letter_code
_entity_poly.pdbx_strand_id
1 'polypeptide(L)'
;MKKFTLGTVIAAAALFSACSDDSSSSTPSHVDSCDLNATMLSLPVHACVESSDATNAESLCNEKLAAAVSKFGGTTTFGSGCPSGYVKTCQTEYDGSHFNVLIYDQVLGAMDCDQITSLLEQ
;
A
#
# COMPACT_ATOMS: atom_id res chain seq x y z
N MET A 1 17.90 14.19 -53.96
CA MET A 1 17.05 14.82 -52.92
C MET A 1 16.95 13.80 -51.78
N LYS A 2 17.29 14.00 -50.51
CA LYS A 2 17.64 15.13 -49.64
C LYS A 2 18.68 14.63 -48.61
N LYS A 3 19.74 15.42 -48.43
CA LYS A 3 20.41 15.86 -47.18
C LYS A 3 20.67 14.87 -46.01
N PHE A 4 21.97 14.70 -45.75
CA PHE A 4 22.60 14.43 -44.45
C PHE A 4 22.33 15.56 -43.45
N THR A 5 22.04 15.21 -42.18
CA THR A 5 22.25 16.03 -40.97
C THR A 5 22.37 15.06 -39.77
N LEU A 6 23.55 14.78 -39.21
CA LEU A 6 24.20 15.45 -38.06
C LEU A 6 23.32 15.52 -36.80
N GLY A 7 23.77 14.86 -35.72
CA GLY A 7 23.19 15.05 -34.40
C GLY A 7 23.59 14.01 -33.36
N THR A 8 24.89 13.96 -33.01
CA THR A 8 25.35 13.29 -31.79
C THR A 8 24.73 13.98 -30.57
N VAL A 9 23.95 13.25 -29.77
CA VAL A 9 23.84 13.53 -28.33
C VAL A 9 23.93 12.19 -27.61
N ILE A 10 25.15 11.87 -27.17
CA ILE A 10 25.38 10.84 -26.17
C ILE A 10 24.89 11.45 -24.86
N ALA A 11 23.70 11.07 -24.43
CA ALA A 11 23.28 11.20 -23.04
C ALA A 11 23.19 9.77 -22.47
N ALA A 12 24.35 9.24 -22.07
CA ALA A 12 24.37 8.12 -21.16
C ALA A 12 23.99 8.65 -19.78
N ALA A 13 22.79 8.31 -19.30
CA ALA A 13 22.49 8.31 -17.88
C ALA A 13 21.53 7.16 -17.57
N ALA A 14 22.12 6.15 -16.93
CA ALA A 14 21.50 5.19 -16.02
C ALA A 14 20.28 4.38 -16.52
N LEU A 15 20.59 3.16 -16.96
CA LEU A 15 19.93 1.91 -16.56
C LEU A 15 18.63 2.06 -15.73
N PHE A 16 17.49 2.22 -16.41
CA PHE A 16 16.23 1.63 -15.98
C PHE A 16 15.78 0.63 -17.06
N SER A 17 16.51 -0.48 -17.15
CA SER A 17 16.01 -1.75 -17.68
C SER A 17 15.02 -2.32 -16.64
N ALA A 18 13.74 -2.57 -16.90
CA ALA A 18 13.03 -2.73 -18.15
C ALA A 18 11.56 -2.29 -17.96
N CYS A 19 11.09 -1.38 -18.81
CA CYS A 19 9.69 -1.37 -19.19
C CYS A 19 9.67 -1.95 -20.61
N SER A 20 9.49 -3.27 -20.70
CA SER A 20 9.11 -3.89 -21.97
C SER A 20 7.61 -3.68 -22.10
N ASP A 21 7.26 -2.81 -23.05
CA ASP A 21 5.98 -2.79 -23.73
C ASP A 21 5.62 -4.20 -24.18
N ASP A 22 4.77 -4.87 -23.41
CA ASP A 22 3.87 -5.88 -23.93
C ASP A 22 2.47 -5.28 -23.84
N SER A 23 1.83 -5.13 -25.00
CA SER A 23 0.53 -4.53 -25.14
C SER A 23 -0.52 -5.38 -24.40
N SER A 24 -0.87 -4.94 -23.21
CA SER A 24 -2.18 -5.19 -22.60
C SER A 24 -2.57 -3.91 -21.89
N SER A 25 -3.45 -3.14 -22.52
CA SER A 25 -4.11 -1.97 -21.94
C SER A 25 -4.88 -2.40 -20.69
N SER A 26 -4.18 -2.47 -19.57
CA SER A 26 -4.78 -2.52 -18.24
C SER A 26 -4.59 -1.12 -17.71
N THR A 27 -5.66 -0.33 -17.72
CA THR A 27 -5.82 0.75 -16.72
C THR A 27 -5.18 0.28 -15.42
N PRO A 28 -4.30 1.07 -14.76
CA PRO A 28 -3.80 0.67 -13.46
C PRO A 28 -5.03 0.29 -12.64
N SER A 29 -5.11 -0.98 -12.23
CA SER A 29 -6.16 -1.43 -11.33
C SER A 29 -6.08 -0.45 -10.18
N HIS A 30 -7.08 0.43 -10.05
CA HIS A 30 -7.02 1.48 -9.05
C HIS A 30 -6.95 0.77 -7.71
N VAL A 31 -5.81 0.88 -7.03
CA VAL A 31 -5.62 0.30 -5.71
C VAL A 31 -5.76 1.46 -4.75
N ASP A 32 -6.86 1.44 -4.02
CA ASP A 32 -7.10 2.34 -2.91
C ASP A 32 -6.34 1.87 -1.70
N SER A 33 -5.88 2.84 -0.92
CA SER A 33 -5.00 2.59 0.21
C SER A 33 -5.49 3.33 1.45
N CYS A 34 -5.24 2.74 2.60
CA CYS A 34 -5.48 3.34 3.90
C CYS A 34 -4.20 3.20 4.73
N ASP A 35 -3.52 4.31 4.97
CA ASP A 35 -2.35 4.33 5.85
C ASP A 35 -2.80 4.50 7.30
N LEU A 36 -2.24 3.72 8.21
CA LEU A 36 -2.59 3.69 9.63
C LEU A 36 -1.35 3.89 10.49
N ASN A 37 -1.40 4.91 11.34
CA ASN A 37 -0.37 5.15 12.34
C ASN A 37 -1.02 5.18 13.72
N ALA A 38 -0.53 4.39 14.66
CA ALA A 38 -1.05 4.34 16.02
C ALA A 38 0.07 4.18 17.04
N THR A 39 -0.25 4.36 18.32
CA THR A 39 0.67 4.03 19.43
C THR A 39 0.02 3.01 20.35
N MET A 40 0.42 1.74 20.23
CA MET A 40 -0.09 0.66 21.06
C MET A 40 0.96 0.32 22.14
N LEU A 41 0.58 0.41 23.43
CA LEU A 41 1.48 0.12 24.56
C LEU A 41 2.82 0.90 24.49
N SER A 42 2.77 2.17 24.09
CA SER A 42 3.93 3.05 23.90
C SER A 42 4.86 2.64 22.74
N LEU A 43 4.44 1.71 21.87
CA LEU A 43 5.15 1.34 20.66
C LEU A 43 4.43 1.94 19.44
N PRO A 44 5.16 2.60 18.53
CA PRO A 44 4.57 3.05 17.28
C PRO A 44 4.19 1.83 16.43
N VAL A 45 2.96 1.85 15.94
CA VAL A 45 2.43 0.85 15.02
C VAL A 45 2.16 1.56 13.71
N HIS A 46 2.77 1.08 12.64
CA HIS A 46 2.51 1.52 11.28
C HIS A 46 2.09 0.33 10.43
N ALA A 47 0.89 0.45 9.86
CA ALA A 47 0.35 -0.50 8.90
C ALA A 47 -0.31 0.28 7.77
N CYS A 48 -0.46 -0.34 6.61
CA CYS A 48 -1.19 0.24 5.50
C CYS A 48 -2.02 -0.85 4.85
N VAL A 49 -3.23 -0.52 4.40
CA VAL A 49 -4.15 -1.47 3.80
C VAL A 49 -4.40 -1.08 2.36
N GLU A 50 -4.31 -2.03 1.43
CA GLU A 50 -4.58 -1.83 0.01
C GLU A 50 -5.71 -2.73 -0.48
N SER A 51 -6.56 -2.20 -1.36
CA SER A 51 -7.57 -2.99 -2.07
C SER A 51 -7.91 -2.38 -3.42
N SER A 52 -8.34 -3.24 -4.35
CA SER A 52 -8.92 -2.83 -5.63
C SER A 52 -10.39 -2.38 -5.51
N ASP A 53 -10.99 -2.52 -4.33
CA ASP A 53 -12.35 -2.08 -4.04
C ASP A 53 -12.34 -0.76 -3.25
N ALA A 54 -12.48 0.34 -3.98
CA ALA A 54 -12.43 1.69 -3.43
C ALA A 54 -13.46 1.93 -2.33
N THR A 55 -14.70 1.47 -2.54
CA THR A 55 -15.81 1.72 -1.62
C THR A 55 -15.59 1.01 -0.30
N ASN A 56 -15.19 -0.27 -0.37
CA ASN A 56 -14.93 -1.04 0.84
C ASN A 56 -13.61 -0.61 1.51
N ALA A 57 -12.60 -0.16 0.76
CA ALA A 57 -11.38 0.42 1.30
C ALA A 57 -11.64 1.73 2.05
N GLU A 58 -12.45 2.62 1.50
CA GLU A 58 -12.80 3.89 2.14
C GLU A 58 -13.61 3.66 3.42
N SER A 59 -14.64 2.80 3.37
CA SER A 59 -15.45 2.45 4.55
C SER A 59 -14.60 1.78 5.63
N LEU A 60 -13.78 0.78 5.26
CA LEU A 60 -12.86 0.14 6.19
C LEU A 60 -11.92 1.16 6.84
N CYS A 61 -11.37 2.09 6.06
CA CYS A 61 -10.42 3.11 6.53
C CYS A 61 -11.05 4.13 7.50
N ASN A 62 -12.21 4.66 7.14
CA ASN A 62 -12.86 5.76 7.84
C ASN A 62 -13.76 5.32 9.00
N GLU A 63 -14.21 4.06 8.99
CA GLU A 63 -15.10 3.53 10.03
C GLU A 63 -14.35 2.57 10.94
N LYS A 64 -14.00 1.39 10.43
CA LYS A 64 -13.43 0.28 11.20
C LYS A 64 -12.04 0.62 11.73
N LEU A 65 -11.13 0.97 10.83
CA LEU A 65 -9.73 1.23 11.14
C LEU A 65 -9.56 2.54 11.92
N ALA A 66 -10.26 3.60 11.52
CA ALA A 66 -10.30 4.85 12.28
C ALA A 66 -10.79 4.62 13.73
N ALA A 67 -11.87 3.85 13.92
CA ALA A 67 -12.36 3.51 15.25
C ALA A 67 -11.33 2.68 16.04
N ALA A 68 -10.69 1.69 15.41
CA ALA A 68 -9.68 0.86 16.05
C ALA A 68 -8.47 1.71 16.50
N VAL A 69 -7.89 2.52 15.63
CA VAL A 69 -6.69 3.32 15.95
C VAL A 69 -6.99 4.48 16.88
N SER A 70 -8.22 5.04 16.87
CA SER A 70 -8.60 6.13 17.78
C SER A 70 -8.48 5.76 19.26
N LYS A 71 -8.73 4.49 19.60
CA LYS A 71 -8.53 3.94 20.96
C LYS A 71 -7.06 3.98 21.40
N PHE A 72 -6.14 4.01 20.43
CA PHE A 72 -4.69 4.00 20.62
C PHE A 72 -4.03 5.34 20.24
N GLY A 73 -4.82 6.42 20.14
CA GLY A 73 -4.32 7.75 19.77
C GLY A 73 -3.71 7.81 18.36
N GLY A 74 -4.15 6.92 17.47
CA GLY A 74 -3.69 6.85 16.09
C GLY A 74 -4.58 7.59 15.10
N THR A 75 -4.14 7.60 13.85
CA THR A 75 -4.78 8.24 12.70
C THR A 75 -4.80 7.30 11.51
N THR A 76 -5.86 7.38 10.71
CA THR A 76 -5.92 6.78 9.38
C THR A 76 -5.87 7.84 8.30
N THR A 77 -5.36 7.50 7.12
CA THR A 77 -5.33 8.38 5.94
C THR A 77 -5.65 7.58 4.70
N PHE A 78 -6.80 7.86 4.10
CA PHE A 78 -7.23 7.22 2.85
C PHE A 78 -6.59 7.89 1.63
N GLY A 79 -6.24 7.08 0.62
CA GLY A 79 -5.74 7.55 -0.68
C GLY A 79 -4.30 8.08 -0.68
N SER A 80 -3.54 7.87 0.40
CA SER A 80 -2.14 8.33 0.50
C SER A 80 -1.16 7.51 -0.34
N GLY A 81 -1.56 6.32 -0.78
CA GLY A 81 -0.65 5.28 -1.27
C GLY A 81 0.03 4.60 -0.08
N CYS A 82 0.21 3.28 -0.14
CA CYS A 82 1.01 2.61 0.86
C CYS A 82 2.51 2.82 0.59
N PRO A 83 3.29 3.22 1.62
CA PRO A 83 4.73 3.38 1.45
C PRO A 83 5.41 2.05 1.11
N SER A 84 6.59 2.12 0.49
CA SER A 84 7.42 0.93 0.33
C SER A 84 8.18 0.60 1.62
N GLY A 85 8.75 -0.61 1.71
CA GLY A 85 9.57 -1.01 2.86
C GLY A 85 8.82 -1.70 3.99
N TYR A 86 7.63 -2.27 3.70
CA TYR A 86 6.94 -3.17 4.60
C TYR A 86 7.81 -4.41 4.90
N VAL A 87 7.72 -4.89 6.14
CA VAL A 87 8.42 -6.09 6.62
C VAL A 87 7.59 -7.35 6.42
N LYS A 88 6.26 -7.20 6.32
CA LYS A 88 5.31 -8.31 6.11
C LYS A 88 4.06 -7.82 5.39
N THR A 89 3.45 -8.72 4.62
CA THR A 89 2.13 -8.53 4.02
C THR A 89 1.22 -9.66 4.45
N CYS A 90 0.01 -9.32 4.88
CA CYS A 90 -1.04 -10.27 5.25
C CYS A 90 -2.27 -10.02 4.41
N GLN A 91 -3.01 -11.06 4.05
CA GLN A 91 -4.29 -10.92 3.37
C GLN A 91 -5.43 -11.02 4.38
N THR A 92 -6.43 -10.16 4.22
CA THR A 92 -7.67 -10.22 4.99
C THR A 92 -8.85 -10.01 4.06
N GLU A 93 -10.02 -10.42 4.52
CA GLU A 93 -11.28 -10.16 3.84
C GLU A 93 -12.15 -9.27 4.74
N TYR A 94 -12.81 -8.28 4.14
CA TYR A 94 -13.80 -7.46 4.82
C TYR A 94 -14.96 -7.19 3.86
N ASP A 95 -16.18 -7.50 4.29
CA ASP A 95 -17.41 -7.35 3.50
C ASP A 95 -17.32 -8.00 2.10
N GLY A 96 -16.65 -9.15 2.00
CA GLY A 96 -16.45 -9.89 0.74
C GLY A 96 -15.35 -9.34 -0.17
N SER A 97 -14.67 -8.27 0.23
CA SER A 97 -13.55 -7.70 -0.51
C SER A 97 -12.22 -8.12 0.11
N HIS A 98 -11.25 -8.45 -0.74
CA HIS A 98 -9.90 -8.80 -0.29
C HIS A 98 -9.05 -7.54 -0.10
N PHE A 99 -8.28 -7.55 0.97
CA PHE A 99 -7.38 -6.47 1.36
C PHE A 99 -5.99 -7.04 1.62
N ASN A 100 -4.96 -6.30 1.20
CA ASN A 100 -3.59 -6.55 1.62
C ASN A 100 -3.27 -5.61 2.78
N VAL A 101 -2.84 -6.16 3.90
CA VAL A 101 -2.34 -5.44 5.07
C VAL A 101 -0.81 -5.47 5.02
N LEU A 102 -0.20 -4.32 4.76
CA LEU A 102 1.24 -4.09 4.74
C LEU A 102 1.67 -3.62 6.13
N ILE A 103 2.62 -4.30 6.71
CA ILE A 103 3.11 -4.04 8.08
C ILE A 103 4.54 -3.54 7.99
N TYR A 104 4.82 -2.42 8.65
CA TYR A 104 6.13 -1.77 8.61
C TYR A 104 6.92 -1.97 9.91
N ASP A 105 6.23 -2.29 11.00
CA ASP A 105 6.86 -2.55 12.28
C ASP A 105 7.34 -4.01 12.42
N GLN A 106 8.53 -4.18 13.00
CA GLN A 106 9.18 -5.49 13.17
C GLN A 106 8.49 -6.36 14.22
N VAL A 107 7.88 -5.76 15.25
CA VAL A 107 7.17 -6.50 16.31
C VAL A 107 5.91 -7.13 15.73
N LEU A 108 5.12 -6.36 14.99
CA LEU A 108 3.97 -6.90 14.27
C LEU A 108 4.39 -7.83 13.12
N GLY A 109 5.47 -7.52 12.42
CA GLY A 109 6.02 -8.38 11.37
C GLY A 109 6.42 -9.78 11.85
N ALA A 110 6.75 -9.94 13.14
CA ALA A 110 7.06 -11.22 13.75
C ALA A 110 5.81 -12.06 14.12
N MET A 111 4.62 -11.46 14.15
CA MET A 111 3.36 -12.16 14.46
C MET A 111 2.80 -12.86 13.23
N ASP A 112 1.98 -13.90 13.43
CA ASP A 112 1.28 -14.57 12.34
C ASP A 112 0.14 -13.70 11.79
N CYS A 113 -0.16 -13.84 10.50
CA CYS A 113 -1.18 -13.01 9.85
C CYS A 113 -2.55 -13.14 10.51
N ASP A 114 -2.92 -14.34 10.99
CA ASP A 114 -4.17 -14.56 11.70
C ASP A 114 -4.24 -13.75 13.01
N GLN A 115 -3.12 -13.60 13.70
CA GLN A 115 -3.05 -12.80 14.93
C GLN A 115 -3.19 -11.31 14.63
N ILE A 116 -2.56 -10.84 13.55
CA ILE A 116 -2.65 -9.44 13.12
C ILE A 116 -4.09 -9.10 12.70
N THR A 117 -4.71 -9.94 11.87
CA THR A 117 -6.09 -9.75 11.44
C THR A 117 -7.03 -9.73 12.64
N SER A 118 -6.85 -10.66 13.58
CA SER A 118 -7.63 -10.69 14.82
C SER A 118 -7.46 -9.44 15.68
N LEU A 119 -6.32 -8.74 15.62
CA LEU A 119 -6.11 -7.47 16.31
C LEU A 119 -6.85 -6.30 15.65
N LEU A 120 -6.99 -6.33 14.32
CA LEU A 120 -7.71 -5.30 13.56
C LEU A 120 -9.23 -5.46 13.67
N GLU A 121 -9.72 -6.64 14.02
CA GLU A 121 -11.15 -6.93 14.15
C GLU A 121 -11.77 -6.56 15.52
N GLN A 122 -10.95 -6.32 16.56
CA GLN A 122 -11.35 -6.03 17.96
C GLN A 122 -11.65 -4.55 18.26
#